data_AF-A0A7C4MVA0-F1
#
_entry.id   AF-A0A7C4MVA0-F1
#
_cell.length_a   1.000
_cell.length_b   1.000
_cell.length_c   1.000
_cell.angle_alpha   90.00
_cell.angle_beta   90.00
_cell.angle_gamma   90.00
#
_symmetry.space_group_name_H-M   'P 1'
#
loop_
_entity.id
_entity.type
_entity.pdbx_description
1 polymer ?
#
loop_
_entity_poly.entity_id
_entity_poly.type
_entity_poly.pdbx_seq_one_letter_code
_entity_poly.pdbx_strand_id
1 'polypeptide(L)'
;MATRLGSDVLLRALNAILPQDIAVRDVVETGAEFHPLRSVSGKLYRYVIYDGPVRDVFARRYCWHFRQGPLDVAAMQEAAKLLIGTHDFRSFSTSGSPRKSTIRTLRQLSVHRVNAPLFAGLGLCSQSDKTLPAEMPTTTDFASVSETAIPPKPPISPNLELAAGMGPGWIICEAAADGFLYNMVRNLVGTLVEVGRGVHPPAWTADVLEARDRRRAGPTAPPHGLFLMHVTFSR
;
A
#
# COMPACT_ATOMS: atom_id res chain seq x y z
N MET A 1 -35.52 -6.87 5.37
CA MET A 1 -36.00 -6.24 6.61
C MET A 1 -35.18 -4.96 6.79
N ALA A 2 -35.80 -3.77 6.76
CA ALA A 2 -35.08 -2.51 6.92
C ALA A 2 -34.88 -2.21 8.41
N THR A 3 -33.68 -1.78 8.80
CA THR A 3 -33.41 -1.34 10.17
C THR A 3 -34.16 -0.04 10.47
N ARG A 4 -34.57 0.14 11.73
CA ARG A 4 -35.17 1.41 12.21
C ARG A 4 -34.13 2.39 12.78
N LEU A 5 -32.86 1.97 12.83
CA LEU A 5 -31.76 2.78 13.34
C LEU A 5 -31.29 3.73 12.26
N GLY A 6 -31.10 5.01 12.62
CA GLY A 6 -30.39 5.96 11.76
C GLY A 6 -28.94 5.52 11.52
N SER A 7 -28.37 5.93 10.38
CA SER A 7 -27.02 5.53 9.96
C SER A 7 -25.94 5.84 11.00
N ASP A 8 -26.05 6.96 11.72
CA ASP A 8 -25.11 7.36 12.76
C ASP A 8 -25.16 6.44 13.99
N VAL A 9 -26.37 6.03 14.40
CA VAL A 9 -26.59 5.08 15.49
C VAL A 9 -26.05 3.72 15.10
N LEU A 10 -26.33 3.27 13.87
CA LEU A 10 -25.85 2.00 13.35
C LEU A 10 -24.32 1.97 13.27
N LEU A 11 -23.68 3.05 12.78
CA LEU A 11 -22.23 3.20 12.73
C LEU A 11 -21.59 3.03 14.11
N ARG A 12 -22.10 3.75 15.12
CA ARG A 12 -21.58 3.65 16.51
C ARG A 12 -21.80 2.26 17.09
N ALA A 13 -22.98 1.68 16.91
CA ALA A 13 -23.32 0.36 17.44
C ALA A 13 -22.43 -0.73 16.85
N LEU A 14 -22.17 -0.70 15.53
CA LEU A 14 -21.28 -1.67 14.88
C LEU A 14 -19.84 -1.56 15.41
N ASN A 15 -19.30 -0.34 15.50
CA ASN A 15 -17.94 -0.14 16.00
C ASN A 15 -17.78 -0.49 17.49
N ALA A 16 -18.87 -0.51 18.28
CA ALA A 16 -18.83 -0.94 19.67
C ALA A 16 -18.68 -2.45 19.84
N ILE A 17 -19.07 -3.25 18.84
CA ILE A 17 -19.09 -4.73 18.92
C ILE A 17 -18.03 -5.41 18.04
N LEU A 18 -17.45 -4.69 17.08
CA LEU A 18 -16.44 -5.24 16.18
C LEU A 18 -15.10 -5.47 16.91
N PRO A 19 -14.32 -6.48 16.48
CA PRO A 19 -12.97 -6.68 16.99
C PRO A 19 -12.07 -5.49 16.63
N GLN A 20 -10.96 -5.32 17.36
CA GLN A 20 -10.07 -4.15 17.23
C GLN A 20 -9.41 -3.97 15.86
N ASP A 21 -9.41 -5.01 15.01
CA ASP A 21 -8.84 -5.01 13.67
C ASP A 21 -9.87 -4.71 12.57
N ILE A 22 -11.13 -4.47 12.91
CA ILE A 22 -12.21 -4.14 11.98
C ILE A 22 -12.95 -2.91 12.48
N ALA A 23 -13.11 -1.91 11.61
CA ALA A 23 -13.92 -0.72 11.88
C ALA A 23 -14.81 -0.37 10.68
N VAL A 24 -16.05 0.00 10.97
CA VAL A 24 -16.95 0.64 10.00
C VAL A 24 -16.59 2.11 9.93
N ARG A 25 -16.23 2.57 8.74
CA ARG A 25 -15.87 3.98 8.50
C ARG A 25 -17.06 4.86 8.19
N ASP A 26 -18.07 4.31 7.51
CA ASP A 26 -19.22 5.06 7.03
C ASP A 26 -20.42 4.12 6.83
N VAL A 27 -21.63 4.67 6.93
CA VAL A 27 -22.91 3.98 6.72
C VAL A 27 -23.79 4.89 5.88
N VAL A 28 -24.16 4.42 4.69
CA VAL A 28 -24.96 5.17 3.73
C VAL A 28 -26.18 4.34 3.35
N GLU A 29 -27.36 4.95 3.36
CA GLU A 29 -28.57 4.32 2.82
C GLU A 29 -28.48 4.27 1.29
N THR A 30 -28.80 3.12 0.72
CA THR A 30 -28.75 2.90 -0.73
C THR A 30 -30.11 2.46 -1.27
N GLY A 31 -30.34 2.64 -2.56
CA GLY A 31 -31.54 2.10 -3.22
C GLY A 31 -31.62 0.57 -3.13
N ALA A 32 -32.83 0.02 -3.26
CA ALA A 32 -33.10 -1.41 -3.12
C ALA A 32 -32.31 -2.30 -4.11
N GLU A 33 -31.95 -1.76 -5.27
CA GLU A 33 -31.22 -2.47 -6.33
C GLU A 33 -29.69 -2.48 -6.14
N PHE A 34 -29.17 -1.74 -5.15
CA PHE A 34 -27.73 -1.66 -4.92
C PHE A 34 -27.16 -3.03 -4.51
N HIS A 35 -26.06 -3.44 -5.15
CA HIS A 35 -25.37 -4.66 -4.80
C HIS A 35 -23.85 -4.43 -4.68
N PRO A 36 -23.23 -4.65 -3.51
CA PRO A 36 -21.86 -4.23 -3.20
C PRO A 36 -20.78 -4.86 -4.10
N LEU A 37 -21.09 -5.98 -4.76
CA LEU A 37 -20.18 -6.62 -5.73
C LEU A 37 -20.51 -6.33 -7.20
N ARG A 38 -21.78 -6.09 -7.55
CA ARG A 38 -22.23 -5.98 -8.96
C ARG A 38 -22.27 -4.54 -9.42
N SER A 39 -22.54 -3.61 -8.51
CA SER A 39 -22.57 -2.18 -8.77
C SER A 39 -21.17 -1.56 -8.78
N VAL A 40 -20.10 -2.35 -8.61
CA VAL A 40 -18.72 -1.87 -8.62
C VAL A 40 -18.30 -1.52 -10.05
N SER A 41 -17.86 -0.28 -10.25
CA SER A 41 -17.27 0.21 -11.50
C SER A 41 -15.74 0.17 -11.49
N GLY A 42 -15.13 -0.03 -10.32
CA GLY A 42 -13.68 -0.09 -10.22
C GLY A 42 -13.12 -0.24 -8.82
N LYS A 43 -11.83 -0.54 -8.76
CA LYS A 43 -11.06 -0.70 -7.51
C LYS A 43 -9.70 -0.05 -7.63
N LEU A 44 -9.22 0.53 -6.53
CA LEU A 44 -7.86 1.01 -6.37
C LEU A 44 -7.17 0.19 -5.29
N TYR A 45 -6.07 -0.46 -5.64
CA TYR A 45 -5.18 -1.12 -4.71
C TYR A 45 -3.88 -0.35 -4.57
N ARG A 46 -3.32 -0.37 -3.36
CA ARG A 46 -2.00 0.13 -3.03
C ARG A 46 -1.13 -1.03 -2.54
N TYR A 47 0.09 -1.11 -3.02
CA TYR A 47 1.11 -2.00 -2.52
C TYR A 47 2.28 -1.20 -1.96
N VAL A 48 2.74 -1.57 -0.76
CA VAL A 48 3.83 -0.88 -0.06
C VAL A 48 5.07 -1.77 -0.03
N ILE A 49 6.18 -1.25 -0.55
CA ILE A 49 7.51 -1.85 -0.50
C ILE A 49 8.40 -0.92 0.33
N TYR A 50 9.33 -1.51 1.06
CA TYR A 50 10.43 -0.79 1.70
C TYR A 50 11.74 -1.43 1.28
N ASP A 51 12.64 -0.68 0.67
CA ASP A 51 13.95 -1.18 0.21
C ASP A 51 15.13 -0.66 1.06
N GLY A 52 14.82 -0.15 2.27
CA GLY A 52 15.78 0.21 3.30
C GLY A 52 16.68 -0.95 3.75
N PRO A 53 17.92 -0.68 4.18
CA PRO A 53 18.85 -1.73 4.62
C PRO A 53 18.36 -2.42 5.91
N VAL A 54 17.73 -1.68 6.82
CA VAL A 54 17.26 -2.17 8.12
C VAL A 54 15.74 -2.18 8.14
N ARG A 55 15.12 -3.32 8.45
CA ARG A 55 13.65 -3.44 8.51
C ARG A 55 13.05 -2.47 9.53
N ASP A 56 11.90 -1.87 9.21
CA ASP A 56 11.06 -1.20 10.19
C ASP A 56 10.20 -2.24 10.94
N VAL A 57 10.35 -2.27 12.28
CA VAL A 57 9.68 -3.25 13.15
C VAL A 57 8.17 -2.97 13.24
N PHE A 58 7.75 -1.72 13.15
CA PHE A 58 6.35 -1.31 13.23
C PHE A 58 5.63 -1.55 11.89
N ALA A 59 6.32 -1.37 10.76
CA ALA A 59 5.76 -1.59 9.44
C ALA A 59 5.80 -3.04 8.95
N ARG A 60 6.39 -3.98 9.72
CA ARG A 60 6.61 -5.39 9.30
C ARG A 60 5.37 -6.14 8.81
N ARG A 61 4.17 -5.73 9.24
CA ARG A 61 2.88 -6.32 8.84
C ARG A 61 2.17 -5.55 7.72
N TYR A 62 2.75 -4.44 7.27
CA TYR A 62 2.12 -3.45 6.41
C TYR A 62 2.96 -3.11 5.16
N CYS A 63 4.14 -3.70 5.00
CA CYS A 63 4.98 -3.51 3.82
C CYS A 63 5.79 -4.76 3.50
N TRP A 64 6.09 -4.96 2.23
CA TRP A 64 7.14 -5.90 1.84
C TRP A 64 8.50 -5.24 2.04
N HIS A 65 9.26 -5.70 3.05
CA HIS A 65 10.67 -5.33 3.19
C HIS A 65 11.53 -6.09 2.17
N PHE A 66 12.01 -5.38 1.16
CA PHE A 66 12.90 -5.88 0.14
C PHE A 66 14.37 -5.65 0.56
N ARG A 67 15.06 -6.73 0.95
CA ARG A 67 16.39 -6.65 1.60
C ARG A 67 17.57 -6.58 0.64
N GLN A 68 17.35 -6.77 -0.67
CA GLN A 68 18.44 -7.05 -1.62
C GLN A 68 19.09 -5.77 -2.18
N GLY A 69 18.60 -4.60 -1.77
CA GLY A 69 19.13 -3.30 -2.18
C GLY A 69 18.04 -2.37 -2.73
N PRO A 70 18.41 -1.11 -3.03
CA PRO A 70 17.48 -0.12 -3.56
C PRO A 70 16.97 -0.55 -4.95
N LEU A 71 15.68 -0.31 -5.19
CA LEU A 71 15.02 -0.55 -6.47
C LEU A 71 15.07 0.70 -7.35
N ASP A 72 15.34 0.49 -8.64
CA ASP A 72 15.20 1.51 -9.68
C ASP A 72 13.72 1.79 -9.96
N VAL A 73 13.19 2.83 -9.33
CA VAL A 73 11.80 3.25 -9.48
C VAL A 73 11.51 3.78 -10.87
N ALA A 74 12.49 4.40 -11.55
CA ALA A 74 12.29 4.92 -12.90
C ALA A 74 12.09 3.76 -13.89
N ALA A 75 12.92 2.72 -13.80
CA ALA A 75 12.75 1.51 -14.60
C ALA A 75 11.40 0.81 -14.32
N MET A 76 10.98 0.75 -13.04
CA MET A 76 9.66 0.22 -12.67
C MET A 76 8.51 1.07 -13.26
N GLN A 77 8.64 2.39 -13.33
CA GLN A 77 7.65 3.28 -13.92
C GLN A 77 7.53 3.05 -15.43
N GLU A 78 8.64 2.95 -16.16
CA GLU A 78 8.62 2.64 -17.60
C GLU A 78 7.95 1.30 -17.87
N ALA A 79 8.28 0.28 -17.07
CA ALA A 79 7.69 -1.05 -17.17
C ALA A 79 6.18 -1.06 -16.86
N ALA A 80 5.75 -0.23 -15.91
CA ALA A 80 4.35 -0.11 -15.52
C ALA A 80 3.48 0.50 -16.63
N LYS A 81 4.00 1.49 -17.37
CA LYS A 81 3.27 2.14 -18.48
C LYS A 81 2.82 1.14 -19.55
N LEU A 82 3.65 0.14 -19.85
CA LEU A 82 3.38 -0.89 -20.85
C LEU A 82 2.21 -1.81 -20.48
N LEU A 83 1.82 -1.85 -19.21
CA LEU A 83 0.75 -2.70 -18.70
C LEU A 83 -0.60 -1.97 -18.62
N ILE A 84 -0.64 -0.65 -18.81
CA ILE A 84 -1.86 0.16 -18.79
C ILE A 84 -2.68 -0.12 -20.05
N GLY A 85 -4.00 -0.19 -19.90
CA GLY A 85 -4.95 -0.44 -20.99
C GLY A 85 -5.76 -1.73 -20.81
N THR A 86 -6.42 -2.13 -21.89
CA THR A 86 -7.29 -3.32 -21.93
C THR A 86 -6.53 -4.49 -22.52
N HIS A 87 -6.21 -5.48 -21.68
CA HIS A 87 -5.35 -6.60 -22.06
C HIS A 87 -5.83 -7.92 -21.47
N ASP A 88 -5.33 -9.03 -22.00
CA ASP A 88 -5.46 -10.35 -21.36
C ASP A 88 -4.39 -10.50 -20.27
N PHE A 89 -4.79 -10.34 -19.01
CA PHE A 89 -3.88 -10.39 -17.86
C PHE A 89 -3.65 -11.82 -17.34
N ARG A 90 -3.82 -12.86 -18.17
CA ARG A 90 -3.60 -14.26 -17.76
C ARG A 90 -2.21 -14.50 -17.15
N SER A 91 -1.16 -13.87 -17.69
CA SER A 91 0.21 -13.95 -17.13
C SER A 91 0.31 -13.46 -15.69
N PHE A 92 -0.64 -12.63 -15.26
CA PHE A 92 -0.67 -12.05 -13.92
C PHE A 92 -1.72 -12.74 -13.03
N SER A 93 -2.34 -13.83 -13.44
CA SER A 93 -3.26 -14.60 -12.60
C SER A 93 -2.61 -15.86 -12.05
N THR A 94 -2.94 -16.21 -10.81
CA THR A 94 -2.64 -17.55 -10.27
C THR A 94 -3.87 -18.45 -10.41
N SER A 95 -3.67 -19.78 -10.45
CA SER A 95 -4.76 -20.75 -10.28
C SER A 95 -5.43 -20.60 -8.90
N GLY A 96 -6.72 -20.91 -8.82
CA GLY A 96 -7.47 -20.84 -7.54
C GLY A 96 -8.78 -20.06 -7.59
N SER A 97 -9.04 -19.29 -8.66
CA SER A 97 -10.39 -18.73 -8.90
C SER A 97 -10.71 -18.71 -10.40
N PRO A 98 -11.44 -19.70 -10.93
CA PRO A 98 -11.85 -19.67 -12.34
C PRO A 98 -12.77 -18.47 -12.57
N ARG A 99 -12.39 -17.61 -13.52
CA ARG A 99 -13.19 -16.47 -13.99
C ARG A 99 -13.53 -16.70 -15.46
N LYS A 100 -14.69 -16.20 -15.90
CA LYS A 100 -15.15 -16.31 -17.30
C LYS A 100 -14.22 -15.61 -18.31
N SER A 101 -13.51 -14.56 -17.87
CA SER A 101 -12.56 -13.81 -18.70
C SER A 101 -11.37 -13.33 -17.88
N THR A 102 -10.19 -13.36 -18.50
CA THR A 102 -8.91 -12.81 -18.01
C THR A 102 -8.62 -11.42 -18.55
N ILE A 103 -9.50 -10.87 -19.41
CA ILE A 103 -9.36 -9.53 -19.96
C ILE A 103 -9.80 -8.50 -18.91
N ARG A 104 -8.98 -7.50 -18.63
CA ARG A 104 -9.27 -6.39 -17.71
C ARG A 104 -8.79 -5.07 -18.31
N THR A 105 -9.35 -3.98 -17.81
CA THR A 105 -8.92 -2.62 -18.15
C THR A 105 -8.19 -2.01 -16.96
N LEU A 106 -6.85 -2.03 -17.03
CA LEU A 106 -5.99 -1.37 -16.05
C LEU A 106 -5.91 0.12 -16.42
N ARG A 107 -6.60 0.97 -15.66
CA ARG A 107 -6.69 2.41 -15.90
C ARG A 107 -5.47 3.16 -15.39
N GLN A 108 -4.84 2.66 -14.33
CA GLN A 108 -3.64 3.24 -13.74
C GLN A 108 -2.75 2.13 -13.19
N LEU A 109 -1.44 2.26 -13.39
CA LEU A 109 -0.42 1.55 -12.65
C LEU A 109 0.73 2.53 -12.40
N SER A 110 0.86 3.02 -11.16
CA SER A 110 1.88 4.02 -10.81
C SER A 110 2.82 3.49 -9.73
N VAL A 111 4.07 3.95 -9.77
CA VAL A 111 5.12 3.57 -8.82
C VAL A 111 5.82 4.85 -8.36
N HIS A 112 5.89 5.07 -7.06
CA HIS A 112 6.46 6.29 -6.49
C HIS A 112 7.34 5.98 -5.29
N ARG A 113 8.52 6.62 -5.24
CA ARG A 113 9.31 6.69 -4.00
C ARG A 113 8.72 7.77 -3.10
N VAL A 114 8.53 7.45 -1.83
CA VAL A 114 7.94 8.35 -0.83
C VAL A 114 8.79 8.37 0.44
N ASN A 115 8.67 9.46 1.18
CA ASN A 115 9.44 9.67 2.42
C ASN A 115 8.82 8.94 3.62
N ALA A 116 7.52 8.67 3.58
CA ALA A 116 6.81 7.87 4.57
C ALA A 116 5.63 7.12 3.91
N PRO A 117 5.37 5.85 4.28
CA PRO A 117 4.46 4.97 3.54
C PRO A 117 3.00 5.06 4.01
N LEU A 118 2.80 5.25 5.32
CA LEU A 118 1.52 5.03 5.99
C LEU A 118 0.73 6.34 6.17
N PHE A 119 1.42 7.48 6.23
CA PHE A 119 0.81 8.79 6.47
C PHE A 119 0.71 9.67 5.23
N ALA A 120 1.35 9.28 4.12
CA ALA A 120 1.21 9.96 2.83
C ALA A 120 -0.23 9.76 2.31
N GLY A 121 -1.07 10.78 2.53
CA GLY A 121 -2.47 10.84 2.11
C GLY A 121 -3.53 10.68 3.21
N LEU A 122 -3.16 10.61 4.49
CA LEU A 122 -4.13 10.58 5.61
C LEU A 122 -4.48 11.96 6.18
N GLY A 123 -3.94 13.06 5.62
CA GLY A 123 -4.21 14.41 6.12
C GLY A 123 -3.65 14.72 7.52
N LEU A 124 -2.81 13.84 8.08
CA LEU A 124 -2.20 14.00 9.41
C LEU A 124 -0.93 14.88 9.42
N CYS A 125 -0.44 15.27 8.24
CA CYS A 125 0.49 16.39 8.11
C CYS A 125 -0.25 17.56 7.46
N SER A 126 -0.95 18.35 8.27
CA SER A 126 -1.31 19.71 7.89
C SER A 126 -0.09 20.61 8.02
N GLN A 127 0.13 21.48 7.04
CA GLN A 127 1.08 22.58 7.13
C GLN A 127 0.82 23.47 8.36
N SER A 128 1.89 23.84 9.05
CA SER A 128 2.15 25.11 9.78
C SER A 128 3.37 24.81 10.66
N ASP A 129 4.56 25.37 10.44
CA ASP A 129 4.87 26.79 10.53
C ASP A 129 4.08 27.47 11.65
N LYS A 130 4.43 27.15 12.89
CA LYS A 130 4.37 28.07 14.04
C LYS A 130 5.55 27.81 14.97
N THR A 131 6.43 28.81 14.99
CA THR A 131 7.38 29.20 16.04
C THR A 131 6.94 28.73 17.43
N LEU A 132 7.77 27.92 18.09
CA LEU A 132 7.69 27.69 19.54
C LEU A 132 8.47 28.82 20.23
N PRO A 133 7.87 29.60 21.14
CA PRO A 133 8.65 30.48 22.01
C PRO A 133 9.39 29.64 23.06
N ALA A 134 10.62 30.06 23.34
CA ALA A 134 11.42 29.60 24.45
C ALA A 134 10.75 29.96 25.78
N GLU A 135 10.69 29.00 26.71
CA GLU A 135 11.30 29.05 28.05
C GLU A 135 10.74 27.97 28.99
N MET A 136 11.62 27.47 29.87
CA MET A 136 11.37 26.46 30.90
C MET A 136 10.58 27.06 32.09
N PRO A 137 10.18 26.20 33.05
CA PRO A 137 10.90 26.33 34.32
C PRO A 137 11.37 25.01 34.94
N THR A 138 12.39 25.23 35.75
CA THR A 138 13.29 24.35 36.48
C THR A 138 12.67 23.71 37.73
N THR A 139 13.27 22.58 38.10
CA THR A 139 13.45 22.05 39.47
C THR A 139 12.21 21.53 40.21
N THR A 140 12.20 20.21 40.48
CA THR A 140 12.16 19.68 41.85
C THR A 140 12.74 18.25 41.84
N ASP A 141 13.78 18.06 42.65
CA ASP A 141 14.43 16.81 43.02
C ASP A 141 13.45 15.75 43.54
N PHE A 142 13.71 14.47 43.27
CA PHE A 142 13.71 13.45 44.32
C PHE A 142 14.61 12.26 43.97
N ALA A 143 15.36 11.83 44.98
CA ALA A 143 16.55 11.01 44.95
C ALA A 143 16.38 9.52 44.56
N SER A 144 17.48 9.01 43.99
CA SER A 144 18.12 7.69 44.24
C SER A 144 17.28 6.41 44.10
N VAL A 145 17.45 5.72 42.96
CA VAL A 145 17.39 4.25 42.90
C VAL A 145 18.57 3.75 42.06
N SER A 146 19.23 2.73 42.62
CA SER A 146 20.47 2.09 42.18
C SER A 146 20.49 1.59 40.73
N GLU A 147 21.63 1.84 40.09
CA GLU A 147 21.98 1.61 38.70
C GLU A 147 22.31 0.14 38.43
N THR A 148 21.36 -0.60 37.85
CA THR A 148 21.70 -1.83 37.08
C THR A 148 21.73 -1.42 35.62
N ALA A 149 22.93 -1.38 35.04
CA ALA A 149 23.21 -0.81 33.73
C ALA A 149 22.36 -1.43 32.62
N ILE A 150 21.28 -0.72 32.24
CA ILE A 150 20.65 -0.87 30.93
C ILE A 150 21.66 -0.29 29.92
N PRO A 151 22.07 -1.03 28.88
CA PRO A 151 22.98 -0.47 27.87
C PRO A 151 22.38 0.83 27.33
N PRO A 152 23.18 1.89 27.09
CA PRO A 152 22.65 3.16 26.61
C PRO A 152 21.82 2.87 25.36
N LYS A 153 20.54 3.26 25.42
CA LYS A 153 19.67 3.33 24.24
C LYS A 153 20.52 3.93 23.13
N PRO A 154 20.72 3.24 21.99
CA PRO A 154 21.52 3.80 20.91
C PRO A 154 20.95 5.19 20.61
N PRO A 155 21.81 6.19 20.37
CA PRO A 155 21.34 7.53 20.08
C PRO A 155 20.27 7.40 19.02
N ILE A 156 19.06 7.89 19.32
CA ILE A 156 18.05 8.13 18.30
C ILE A 156 18.76 9.04 17.33
N SER A 157 19.24 8.52 16.20
CA SER A 157 19.95 9.32 15.21
C SER A 157 19.02 10.48 14.87
N PRO A 158 19.31 11.70 15.36
CA PRO A 158 18.63 12.87 14.86
C PRO A 158 19.23 13.09 13.48
N ASN A 159 18.39 13.44 12.50
CA ASN A 159 18.77 13.66 11.10
C ASN A 159 18.75 12.38 10.26
N LEU A 160 17.54 11.89 10.00
CA LEU A 160 17.22 11.42 8.65
C LEU A 160 17.05 12.67 7.78
N GLU A 161 18.16 13.33 7.45
CA GLU A 161 18.17 14.31 6.37
C GLU A 161 17.73 13.58 5.11
N LEU A 162 16.54 13.96 4.69
CA LEU A 162 15.80 13.41 3.59
C LEU A 162 16.44 13.93 2.29
N ALA A 163 17.55 13.30 1.88
CA ALA A 163 18.04 13.46 0.53
C ALA A 163 16.94 12.98 -0.42
N ALA A 164 16.22 13.93 -1.00
CA ALA A 164 15.16 13.65 -1.95
C ALA A 164 15.73 12.84 -3.13
N GLY A 165 15.23 11.61 -3.29
CA GLY A 165 15.07 10.99 -4.60
C GLY A 165 16.02 9.87 -5.02
N MET A 166 17.13 9.58 -4.34
CA MET A 166 18.11 8.59 -4.85
C MET A 166 18.52 7.49 -3.87
N GLY A 167 18.04 7.51 -2.62
CA GLY A 167 18.36 6.51 -1.59
C GLY A 167 17.26 5.46 -1.37
N PRO A 168 17.59 4.36 -0.67
CA PRO A 168 16.60 3.38 -0.24
C PRO A 168 15.57 4.02 0.70
N GLY A 169 14.34 3.52 0.69
CA GLY A 169 13.18 4.16 1.30
C GLY A 169 11.88 3.43 0.98
N TRP A 170 10.78 4.17 1.05
CA TRP A 170 9.44 3.62 0.83
C TRP A 170 9.03 3.76 -0.62
N ILE A 171 8.42 2.71 -1.17
CA ILE A 171 7.90 2.69 -2.52
C ILE A 171 6.43 2.29 -2.45
N ILE A 172 5.61 3.07 -3.12
CA ILE A 172 4.18 2.83 -3.26
C ILE A 172 3.90 2.46 -4.72
N CYS A 173 3.26 1.32 -4.93
CA CYS A 173 2.68 0.93 -6.22
C CYS A 173 1.16 1.03 -6.14
N GLU A 174 0.51 1.76 -7.03
CA GLU A 174 -0.95 1.86 -7.06
C GLU A 174 -1.50 1.33 -8.38
N ALA A 175 -2.55 0.52 -8.29
CA ALA A 175 -3.21 -0.08 -9.45
C ALA A 175 -4.71 0.20 -9.40
N ALA A 176 -5.22 0.88 -10.42
CA ALA A 176 -6.66 1.14 -10.59
C ALA A 176 -7.18 0.39 -11.82
N ALA A 177 -8.23 -0.41 -11.66
CA ALA A 177 -8.84 -1.16 -12.76
C ALA A 177 -10.36 -1.22 -12.63
N ASP A 178 -11.03 -1.73 -13.67
CA ASP A 178 -12.42 -2.18 -13.63
C ASP A 178 -12.60 -3.42 -12.73
N GLY A 179 -11.58 -4.28 -12.68
CA GLY A 179 -11.49 -5.41 -11.78
C GLY A 179 -10.12 -6.08 -11.84
N PHE A 180 -9.86 -7.00 -10.91
CA PHE A 180 -8.58 -7.72 -10.82
C PHE A 180 -8.79 -9.22 -10.83
N LEU A 181 -7.83 -9.96 -11.41
CA LEU A 181 -7.74 -11.42 -11.32
C LEU A 181 -7.13 -11.83 -9.97
N TYR A 182 -7.21 -13.13 -9.65
CA TYR A 182 -6.62 -13.65 -8.42
C TYR A 182 -5.10 -13.47 -8.41
N ASN A 183 -4.59 -12.85 -7.34
CA ASN A 183 -3.20 -12.40 -7.19
C ASN A 183 -2.69 -11.37 -8.21
N MET A 184 -3.55 -10.79 -9.06
CA MET A 184 -3.13 -9.89 -10.14
C MET A 184 -2.21 -8.77 -9.69
N VAL A 185 -2.61 -7.97 -8.70
CA VAL A 185 -1.80 -6.85 -8.20
C VAL A 185 -0.46 -7.32 -7.65
N ARG A 186 -0.42 -8.44 -6.93
CA ARG A 186 0.81 -9.00 -6.34
C ARG A 186 1.76 -9.55 -7.41
N ASN A 187 1.23 -10.11 -8.48
CA ASN A 187 2.00 -10.60 -9.61
C ASN A 187 2.54 -9.43 -10.46
N LEU A 188 1.73 -8.39 -10.68
CA LEU A 188 2.19 -7.13 -11.30
C LEU A 188 3.35 -6.55 -10.49
N VAL A 189 3.18 -6.35 -9.18
CA VAL A 189 4.21 -5.78 -8.31
C VAL A 189 5.48 -6.62 -8.30
N GLY A 190 5.39 -7.94 -8.17
CA GLY A 190 6.58 -8.79 -8.18
C GLY A 190 7.32 -8.79 -9.52
N THR A 191 6.59 -8.66 -10.64
CA THR A 191 7.18 -8.48 -11.97
C THR A 191 7.90 -7.13 -12.08
N LEU A 192 7.29 -6.04 -11.60
CA LEU A 192 7.93 -4.73 -11.55
C LEU A 192 9.18 -4.75 -10.68
N VAL A 193 9.19 -5.48 -9.56
CA VAL A 193 10.38 -5.60 -8.70
C VAL A 193 11.54 -6.27 -9.43
N GLU A 194 11.33 -7.29 -10.27
CA GLU A 194 12.42 -7.84 -11.09
C GLU A 194 13.02 -6.81 -12.05
N VAL A 195 12.21 -5.92 -12.61
CA VAL A 195 12.71 -4.79 -13.42
C VAL A 195 13.47 -3.80 -12.54
N GLY A 196 12.92 -3.41 -11.38
CA GLY A 196 13.59 -2.48 -10.46
C GLY A 196 14.90 -3.02 -9.88
N ARG A 197 15.09 -4.34 -9.87
CA ARG A 197 16.34 -5.02 -9.53
C ARG A 197 17.37 -5.02 -10.66
N GLY A 198 16.98 -4.63 -11.88
CA GLY A 198 17.80 -4.76 -13.09
C GLY A 198 17.93 -6.19 -13.63
N VAL A 199 17.10 -7.14 -13.16
CA VAL A 199 17.11 -8.53 -13.66
C VAL A 199 16.55 -8.60 -15.08
N HIS A 200 15.56 -7.75 -15.36
CA HIS A 200 14.92 -7.63 -16.68
C HIS A 200 14.81 -6.16 -17.09
N PRO A 201 14.89 -5.86 -18.40
CA PRO A 201 14.64 -4.50 -18.90
C PRO A 201 13.15 -4.13 -18.79
N PRO A 202 12.78 -2.84 -18.79
CA PRO A 202 11.38 -2.42 -18.69
C PRO A 202 10.46 -3.03 -19.76
N ALA A 203 10.95 -3.19 -20.99
CA ALA A 203 10.19 -3.77 -22.11
C ALA A 203 9.70 -5.21 -21.84
N TRP A 204 10.36 -5.94 -20.94
CA TRP A 204 10.01 -7.32 -20.60
C TRP A 204 8.57 -7.46 -20.10
N THR A 205 7.99 -6.44 -19.44
CA THR A 205 6.60 -6.53 -18.97
C THR A 205 5.60 -6.66 -20.11
N ALA A 206 5.88 -6.08 -21.27
CA ALA A 206 5.07 -6.27 -22.47
C ALA A 206 5.17 -7.71 -22.98
N ASP A 207 6.37 -8.28 -23.03
CA ASP A 207 6.58 -9.69 -23.41
C ASP A 207 5.86 -10.65 -22.47
N VAL A 208 5.89 -10.36 -21.16
CA VAL A 208 5.17 -11.14 -20.15
C VAL A 208 3.67 -11.07 -20.39
N LEU A 209 3.13 -9.88 -20.68
CA LEU A 209 1.71 -9.67 -20.95
C LEU A 209 1.28 -10.42 -22.21
N GLU A 210 2.04 -10.32 -23.29
CA GLU A 210 1.76 -11.00 -24.57
C GLU A 210 1.81 -12.52 -24.45
N ALA A 211 2.72 -13.06 -23.65
CA ALA A 211 2.90 -14.51 -23.50
C ALA A 211 1.68 -15.23 -22.89
N ARG A 212 0.80 -14.52 -22.15
CA ARG A 212 -0.38 -15.08 -21.47
C ARG A 212 -0.08 -16.32 -20.61
N ASP A 213 1.13 -16.41 -20.08
CA ASP A 213 1.64 -17.53 -19.29
C ASP A 213 2.19 -17.03 -17.94
N ARG A 214 1.58 -17.49 -16.84
CA ARG A 214 1.98 -17.10 -15.49
C ARG A 214 3.45 -17.40 -15.19
N ARG A 215 4.04 -18.44 -15.78
CA ARG A 215 5.45 -18.80 -15.54
C ARG A 215 6.44 -17.75 -16.06
N ARG A 216 5.99 -16.87 -16.97
CA ARG A 216 6.79 -15.78 -17.53
C ARG A 216 6.84 -14.56 -16.62
N ALA A 217 5.84 -14.37 -15.76
CA ALA A 217 5.78 -13.23 -14.84
C ALA A 217 6.67 -13.44 -13.60
N GLY A 218 7.04 -12.34 -12.95
CA GLY A 218 7.84 -12.37 -11.73
C GLY A 218 7.19 -13.14 -10.57
N PRO A 219 7.92 -13.31 -9.45
CA PRO A 219 7.40 -13.98 -8.27
C PRO A 219 6.16 -13.24 -7.71
N THR A 220 5.25 -13.96 -7.05
CA THR A 220 4.11 -13.30 -6.41
C THR A 220 4.58 -12.52 -5.18
N ALA A 221 4.40 -11.19 -5.18
CA ALA A 221 4.77 -10.36 -4.03
C ALA A 221 4.03 -10.81 -2.75
N PRO A 222 4.60 -10.67 -1.54
CA PRO A 222 3.93 -11.05 -0.28
C PRO A 222 2.58 -10.35 -0.08
N PRO A 223 1.61 -10.92 0.65
CA PRO A 223 0.26 -10.34 0.76
C PRO A 223 0.18 -9.14 1.71
N HIS A 224 1.03 -9.08 2.74
CA HIS A 224 0.94 -8.09 3.83
C HIS A 224 1.30 -6.64 3.43
N GLY A 225 1.79 -6.42 2.22
CA GLY A 225 1.99 -5.08 1.66
C GLY A 225 0.80 -4.55 0.85
N LEU A 226 -0.24 -5.36 0.62
CA LEU A 226 -1.36 -5.02 -0.26
C LEU A 226 -2.57 -4.47 0.52
N PHE A 227 -3.10 -3.34 0.08
CA PHE A 227 -4.26 -2.67 0.66
C PHE A 227 -5.29 -2.33 -0.42
N LEU A 228 -6.56 -2.57 -0.13
CA LEU A 228 -7.67 -2.02 -0.90
C LEU A 228 -7.94 -0.59 -0.41
N MET A 229 -7.76 0.39 -1.29
CA MET A 229 -7.89 1.81 -0.92
C MET A 229 -9.30 2.32 -1.17
N HIS A 230 -9.80 2.10 -2.39
CA HIS A 230 -11.11 2.58 -2.80
C HIS A 230 -11.83 1.57 -3.69
N VAL A 231 -13.15 1.57 -3.58
CA VAL A 231 -14.07 0.91 -4.50
C VAL A 231 -14.98 1.99 -5.05
N THR A 232 -15.05 2.09 -6.38
CA THR A 232 -15.97 3.00 -7.06
C THR A 232 -17.21 2.23 -7.47
N PHE A 233 -18.37 2.86 -7.33
CA PHE A 233 -19.65 2.33 -7.78
C PHE A 233 -20.14 3.14 -8.96
N SER A 234 -20.76 2.49 -9.95
CA SER A 234 -21.56 3.22 -10.94
C SER A 234 -22.85 3.69 -10.29
N ARG A 235 -23.29 4.90 -10.64
CA ARG A 235 -24.61 5.42 -10.23
C ARG A 235 -25.73 4.53 -10.74
#